data_AF-A0AB37TVR0-F1
#
_entry.id   AF-A0AB37TVR0-F1
#
_cell.length_a   1.000
_cell.length_b   1.000
_cell.length_c   1.000
_cell.angle_alpha   90.00
_cell.angle_beta   90.00
_cell.angle_gamma   90.00
#
_symmetry.space_group_name_H-M   'P 1'
#
loop_
_entity.id
_entity.type
_entity.pdbx_description
1 polymer ?
#
loop_
_entity_poly.entity_id
_entity_poly.type
_entity_poly.pdbx_seq_one_letter_code
_entity_poly.pdbx_strand_id
1 'polypeptide(L)'
;MADRTRYDLDLIKECSKSLYRMHREFKDNGNPADEYGDALGSDKLRDIFSDFSDTWKKNRKKLMEDIENLAKYTGNAAKAYEDIDHDLANALRNARKSGKKEK
;
A
#
# COMPACT_ATOMS: atom_id res chain seq x y z
N MET A 1 -16.31 -0.96 22.03
CA MET A 1 -15.48 -2.07 21.51
C MET A 1 -15.68 -2.22 20.00
N ALA A 2 -16.91 -2.41 19.51
CA ALA A 2 -17.19 -2.49 18.07
C ALA A 2 -16.73 -1.25 17.27
N ASP A 3 -16.98 -0.04 17.78
CA ASP A 3 -16.56 1.20 17.09
C ASP A 3 -15.04 1.35 16.98
N ARG A 4 -14.30 0.85 17.97
CA ARG A 4 -12.83 0.87 17.96
C ARG A 4 -12.28 -0.04 16.87
N THR A 5 -12.79 -1.28 16.81
CA THR A 5 -12.36 -2.26 15.81
C THR A 5 -12.67 -1.78 14.39
N ARG A 6 -13.81 -1.12 14.19
CA ARG A 6 -14.17 -0.53 12.90
C ARG A 6 -13.26 0.63 12.51
N TYR A 7 -12.95 1.53 13.46
CA TYR A 7 -12.00 2.61 13.24
C TYR A 7 -10.60 2.08 12.87
N ASP A 8 -10.11 1.08 13.60
CA ASP A 8 -8.80 0.47 13.35
C ASP A 8 -8.75 -0.20 11.96
N LEU A 9 -9.84 -0.82 11.53
CA LEU A 9 -9.97 -1.41 10.20
C LEU A 9 -9.95 -0.35 9.09
N ASP A 10 -10.68 0.74 9.26
CA ASP A 10 -10.69 1.86 8.32
C ASP A 10 -9.29 2.48 8.21
N LEU A 11 -8.58 2.62 9.33
CA LEU A 11 -7.20 3.09 9.37
C LEU A 11 -6.24 2.16 8.59
N ILE A 12 -6.36 0.83 8.74
CA ILE A 12 -5.53 -0.13 7.99
C ILE A 12 -5.80 -0.03 6.48
N LYS A 13 -7.06 0.13 6.07
CA LYS A 13 -7.42 0.32 4.65
C LYS A 13 -6.85 1.62 4.10
N GLU A 14 -6.95 2.71 4.86
CA GLU A 14 -6.38 4.01 4.47
C GLU A 14 -4.85 3.95 4.36
N CYS A 15 -4.19 3.21 5.25
CA CYS A 15 -2.76 2.96 5.19
C CYS A 15 -2.39 2.24 3.88
N SER A 16 -3.08 1.15 3.54
CA SER A 16 -2.87 0.42 2.27
C SER A 16 -3.05 1.33 1.04
N LYS A 17 -4.11 2.14 1.01
CA LYS A 17 -4.34 3.12 -0.08
C LYS A 17 -3.24 4.17 -0.17
N SER A 18 -2.78 4.68 0.98
CA SER A 18 -1.72 5.68 1.04
C SER A 18 -0.40 5.12 0.54
N LEU A 19 -0.07 3.88 0.88
CA LEU A 19 1.10 3.18 0.36
C LEU A 19 1.03 3.00 -1.17
N TYR A 20 -0.13 2.59 -1.70
CA TYR A 20 -0.31 2.51 -3.16
C TYR A 20 -0.17 3.87 -3.85
N ARG A 21 -0.60 4.96 -3.21
CA ARG A 21 -0.40 6.31 -3.74
C ARG A 21 1.08 6.66 -3.75
N MET A 22 1.82 6.42 -2.66
CA MET A 22 3.27 6.64 -2.61
C MET A 22 4.01 5.83 -3.68
N HIS A 23 3.66 4.55 -3.85
CA HIS A 23 4.20 3.71 -4.92
C HIS A 23 3.99 4.35 -6.31
N ARG A 24 2.79 4.87 -6.58
CA ARG A 24 2.48 5.55 -7.85
C ARG A 24 3.30 6.82 -8.04
N GLU A 25 3.44 7.64 -7.00
CA GLU A 25 4.28 8.85 -7.07
C GLU A 25 5.73 8.51 -7.39
N PHE A 26 6.30 7.50 -6.73
CA PHE A 26 7.65 7.03 -7.06
C PHE A 26 7.73 6.50 -8.48
N LYS A 27 6.71 5.79 -8.97
CA LYS A 27 6.68 5.24 -10.33
C LYS A 27 6.67 6.33 -11.38
N ASP A 28 5.77 7.29 -11.25
CA ASP A 28 5.41 8.25 -12.29
C ASP A 28 6.29 9.52 -12.22
N ASN A 29 6.70 9.95 -11.03
CA ASN A 29 7.43 11.22 -10.79
C ASN A 29 8.83 11.02 -10.20
N GLY A 30 9.25 9.78 -9.94
CA GLY A 30 10.43 9.50 -9.13
C GLY A 30 11.75 9.40 -9.87
N ASN A 31 11.83 9.64 -11.18
CA ASN A 31 13.11 9.57 -11.91
C ASN A 31 13.63 10.95 -12.32
N PRO A 32 14.35 11.67 -11.44
CA PRO A 32 14.86 12.99 -11.76
C PRO A 32 15.92 12.95 -12.86
N ALA A 33 16.57 11.80 -13.10
CA ALA A 33 17.80 11.77 -13.88
C ALA A 33 17.62 11.59 -15.39
N ASP A 34 16.44 11.15 -15.86
CA ASP A 34 16.18 10.98 -17.30
C ASP A 34 16.20 12.33 -18.06
N GLU A 35 16.06 13.46 -17.37
CA GLU A 35 15.90 14.80 -17.99
C GLU A 35 17.18 15.66 -18.04
N TYR A 36 18.24 15.33 -17.30
CA TYR A 36 19.39 16.24 -17.12
C TYR A 36 20.67 15.85 -17.86
N GLY A 37 20.75 14.67 -18.48
CA GLY A 37 22.01 14.16 -19.05
C GLY A 37 22.70 15.11 -20.05
N ASP A 38 21.93 15.60 -21.02
CA ASP A 38 22.44 16.48 -22.08
C ASP A 38 22.54 17.96 -21.64
N ALA A 39 21.84 18.33 -20.56
CA ALA A 39 21.89 19.67 -19.97
C ALA A 39 23.20 19.93 -19.21
N LEU A 40 23.92 18.88 -18.81
CA LEU A 40 25.20 19.00 -18.12
C LEU A 40 26.32 19.28 -19.13
N GLY A 41 26.86 20.49 -19.09
CA GLY A 41 27.95 20.94 -19.97
C GLY A 41 29.36 20.46 -19.59
N SER A 42 29.49 19.60 -18.57
CA SER A 42 30.77 19.04 -18.13
C SER A 42 30.71 17.52 -18.14
N ASP A 43 31.66 16.88 -18.81
CA ASP A 43 31.75 15.42 -18.92
C ASP A 43 31.89 14.74 -17.56
N LYS A 44 32.74 15.29 -16.67
CA LYS A 44 32.91 14.76 -15.31
C LYS A 44 31.62 14.84 -14.49
N LEU A 45 30.85 15.92 -14.64
CA LEU A 45 29.55 16.04 -13.97
C LEU A 45 28.55 15.04 -14.55
N ARG A 46 28.59 14.82 -15.87
CA ARG A 46 27.74 13.85 -16.56
C ARG A 46 28.00 12.42 -16.08
N ASP A 47 29.25 12.02 -15.93
CA ASP A 47 29.63 10.69 -15.42
C ASP A 47 29.10 10.46 -14.01
N ILE A 48 29.36 11.40 -13.08
CA ILE A 48 28.87 11.33 -11.69
C ILE A 48 27.34 11.28 -11.65
N PHE A 49 26.68 12.08 -12.47
CA PHE A 49 25.23 12.13 -12.53
C PHE A 49 24.63 10.85 -13.12
N SER A 50 25.30 10.23 -14.09
CA SER A 50 24.93 8.91 -14.64
C SER A 50 25.01 7.82 -13.57
N ASP A 51 26.10 7.77 -12.80
CA ASP A 51 26.26 6.80 -11.71
C ASP A 51 25.19 6.97 -10.63
N PHE A 52 24.87 8.22 -10.29
CA PHE A 52 23.76 8.54 -9.39
C PHE A 52 22.42 8.08 -9.96
N SER A 53 22.14 8.38 -11.23
CA SER A 53 20.92 7.98 -11.94
C SER A 53 20.68 6.49 -11.87
N ASP A 54 21.70 5.70 -12.21
CA ASP A 54 21.61 4.24 -12.23
C ASP A 54 21.39 3.67 -10.82
N THR A 55 22.12 4.20 -9.84
CA THR A 55 22.00 3.79 -8.44
C THR A 55 20.61 4.14 -7.89
N TRP A 56 20.15 5.36 -8.17
CA TRP A 56 18.82 5.82 -7.79
C TRP A 56 17.73 4.97 -8.42
N LYS A 57 17.82 4.67 -9.72
CA LYS A 57 16.86 3.83 -10.44
C LYS A 57 16.75 2.43 -9.83
N LYS A 58 17.87 1.80 -9.48
CA LYS A 58 17.90 0.49 -8.81
C LYS A 58 17.26 0.56 -7.43
N ASN A 59 17.67 1.52 -6.60
CA ASN A 59 17.16 1.65 -5.24
C ASN A 59 15.68 2.05 -5.22
N ARG A 60 15.23 2.93 -6.11
CA ARG A 60 13.82 3.32 -6.26
C ARG A 60 12.94 2.13 -6.64
N LYS A 61 13.40 1.28 -7.57
CA LYS A 61 12.67 0.05 -7.93
C LYS A 61 12.46 -0.86 -6.73
N LYS A 62 13.52 -1.11 -5.95
CA LYS A 62 13.42 -1.91 -4.73
C LYS A 62 12.48 -1.28 -3.69
N LEU A 63 12.58 0.03 -3.47
CA LEU A 63 11.68 0.76 -2.58
C LEU A 63 10.21 0.65 -3.03
N MET A 64 9.94 0.76 -4.33
CA MET A 64 8.60 0.58 -4.88
C MET A 64 8.07 -0.83 -4.62
N GLU A 65 8.87 -1.87 -4.88
CA GLU A 65 8.49 -3.26 -4.60
C GLU A 65 8.15 -3.45 -3.11
N ASP A 66 8.97 -2.92 -2.20
CA ASP A 66 8.74 -3.00 -0.76
C ASP A 66 7.44 -2.29 -0.33
N ILE A 67 7.17 -1.08 -0.88
CA ILE A 67 5.92 -0.33 -0.62
C ILE A 67 4.71 -1.10 -1.15
N GLU A 68 4.79 -1.67 -2.35
CA GLU A 68 3.71 -2.45 -2.94
C GLU A 68 3.40 -3.70 -2.10
N ASN A 69 4.43 -4.40 -1.65
CA ASN A 69 4.28 -5.57 -0.78
C ASN A 69 3.62 -5.19 0.55
N LEU A 70 4.06 -4.09 1.17
CA LEU A 70 3.46 -3.59 2.41
C LEU A 70 1.99 -3.20 2.22
N ALA A 71 1.66 -2.55 1.10
CA ALA A 71 0.29 -2.17 0.75
C ALA A 71 -0.62 -3.40 0.56
N LYS A 72 -0.11 -4.45 -0.11
CA LYS A 72 -0.79 -5.74 -0.28
C LYS A 72 -1.04 -6.40 1.07
N TYR A 73 -0.03 -6.48 1.93
CA TYR A 73 -0.17 -7.11 3.25
C TYR A 73 -1.19 -6.40 4.13
N THR A 74 -1.16 -5.06 4.18
CA THR A 74 -2.16 -4.29 4.92
C THR A 74 -3.56 -4.43 4.34
N GLY A 75 -3.70 -4.39 3.02
CA GLY A 75 -4.99 -4.60 2.35
C GLY A 75 -5.58 -5.99 2.61
N ASN A 76 -4.75 -7.03 2.54
CA ASN A 76 -5.16 -8.41 2.84
C ASN A 76 -5.55 -8.58 4.30
N ALA A 77 -4.80 -7.97 5.23
CA ALA A 77 -5.14 -8.00 6.65
C ALA A 77 -6.50 -7.35 6.90
N ALA A 78 -6.75 -6.16 6.35
CA ALA A 78 -8.05 -5.50 6.45
C ALA A 78 -9.18 -6.39 5.92
N LYS A 79 -9.01 -6.97 4.73
CA LYS A 79 -10.01 -7.86 4.13
C LYS A 79 -10.30 -9.08 5.02
N ALA A 80 -9.26 -9.72 5.55
CA ALA A 80 -9.43 -10.88 6.43
C ALA A 80 -10.23 -10.53 7.70
N TYR A 81 -10.00 -9.35 8.29
CA TYR A 81 -10.78 -8.89 9.43
C TYR A 81 -12.24 -8.60 9.07
N GLU A 82 -12.52 -8.02 7.90
CA GLU A 82 -13.90 -7.82 7.42
C GLU A 82 -14.63 -9.13 7.21
N ASP A 83 -13.97 -10.11 6.57
CA ASP A 83 -14.55 -11.42 6.30
C ASP A 83 -14.92 -12.13 7.63
N ILE A 84 -14.04 -12.07 8.63
CA ILE A 84 -14.30 -12.61 9.98
C ILE A 84 -15.47 -11.91 10.67
N ASP A 85 -15.54 -10.58 10.62
CA ASP A 85 -16.64 -9.80 11.21
C ASP A 85 -17.98 -10.13 10.53
N HIS A 86 -17.97 -10.26 9.20
CA HIS A 86 -19.13 -10.62 8.41
C HIS A 86 -19.66 -12.03 8.77
N ASP A 87 -18.77 -13.01 8.86
CA ASP A 87 -19.11 -14.38 9.21
C ASP A 87 -19.67 -14.48 10.63
N LEU A 88 -19.07 -13.76 11.58
CA LEU A 88 -19.56 -13.69 12.95
C LEU A 88 -20.95 -13.06 13.03
N ALA A 89 -21.17 -11.94 12.33
CA ALA A 89 -22.47 -11.27 12.28
C ALA A 89 -23.55 -12.19 11.68
N ASN A 90 -23.22 -12.93 10.63
CA ASN A 90 -24.10 -13.91 10.01
C ASN A 90 -24.45 -15.06 10.96
N ALA A 91 -23.45 -15.63 11.65
CA ALA A 91 -23.65 -16.69 12.63
C ALA A 91 -24.58 -16.25 13.77
N LEU A 92 -24.36 -15.05 14.33
CA LEU A 92 -25.21 -14.47 15.37
C LEU A 92 -26.64 -14.22 14.88
N ARG A 93 -26.80 -13.70 13.65
CA ARG A 93 -28.12 -13.47 13.05
C ARG A 93 -28.88 -14.78 12.82
N ASN A 94 -28.19 -15.83 12.39
CA ASN A 94 -28.77 -17.15 12.18
C ASN A 94 -29.18 -17.80 13.49
N ALA A 95 -28.33 -17.76 14.53
CA ALA A 95 -28.66 -18.25 15.87
C ALA A 95 -29.88 -17.54 16.49
N ARG A 96 -30.02 -16.23 16.29
CA ARG A 96 -31.21 -15.49 16.73
C ARG A 96 -32.48 -15.91 15.99
N LYS A 97 -32.39 -16.25 14.70
CA LYS A 97 -33.53 -16.71 13.90
C LYS A 97 -33.98 -18.12 14.29
N SER A 98 -33.05 -19.03 14.61
CA SER A 98 -33.39 -20.38 15.06
C SER A 98 -34.07 -20.38 16.43
N GLY A 99 -33.53 -19.64 17.41
CA GLY A 99 -34.14 -19.53 18.74
C GLY A 99 -35.51 -18.82 18.78
N LYS A 100 -35.87 -18.08 17.72
CA LYS A 100 -37.19 -17.46 17.56
C LYS A 100 -38.22 -18.37 16.86
N LYS A 101 -37.79 -19.50 16.28
CA LYS A 101 -38.67 -20.52 15.69
C LYS A 101 -39.07 -21.62 16.69
N GLU A 102 -38.33 -21.77 17.79
CA GLU A 102 -38.59 -22.76 18.85
C GLU A 102 -39.49 -22.23 20.00
N LYS A 103 -39.86 -20.95 19.97
CA LYS A 103 -40.85 -20.33 20.87
C LYS A 103 -42.10 -19.94 20.08
#